data_AF-A0A1F6ZRB1-F1
#
_entry.id   AF-A0A1F6ZRB1-F1
#
_cell.length_a   1.000
_cell.length_b   1.000
_cell.length_c   1.000
_cell.angle_alpha   90.00
_cell.angle_beta   90.00
_cell.angle_gamma   90.00
#
_symmetry.space_group_name_H-M   'P 1'
#
loop_
_entity.id
_entity.type
_entity.pdbx_description
1 polymer ?
#
loop_
_entity_poly.entity_id
_entity_poly.type
_entity_poly.pdbx_seq_one_letter_code
_entity_poly.pdbx_strand_id
1 'polypeptide(L)'
;MTDKKETKRLMKFAKRILEKKSLKNLKKVEQEDKIGAIKYLMKARLEREYDYLKERTESMKHKGSDVFFIETKLSLLGSKIKLFNVTHHKDDFINMANLFKQVQKEAENV
;
A
#
# COMPACT_ATOMS: atom_id res chain seq x y z
N MET A 1 15.82 -3.27 -21.05
CA MET A 1 14.49 -3.93 -21.09
C MET A 1 13.46 -2.83 -21.23
N THR A 2 12.71 -2.82 -22.33
CA THR A 2 11.85 -1.71 -22.76
C THR A 2 10.90 -1.22 -21.64
N ASP A 3 10.91 0.08 -21.33
CA ASP A 3 10.08 0.73 -20.30
C ASP A 3 8.58 0.37 -20.41
N LYS A 4 8.11 0.02 -21.61
CA LYS A 4 6.78 -0.56 -21.84
C LYS A 4 6.50 -1.85 -21.06
N LYS A 5 7.48 -2.76 -20.94
CA LYS A 5 7.34 -4.03 -20.20
C LYS A 5 7.28 -3.78 -18.70
N GLU A 6 8.13 -2.89 -18.17
CA GLU A 6 8.09 -2.48 -16.77
C GLU A 6 6.79 -1.73 -16.44
N THR A 7 6.39 -0.77 -17.26
CA THR A 7 5.12 -0.04 -17.13
C THR A 7 3.93 -1.00 -17.06
N LYS A 8 3.84 -1.99 -17.97
CA LYS A 8 2.77 -2.99 -17.95
C LYS A 8 2.76 -3.80 -16.65
N ARG A 9 3.94 -4.17 -16.15
CA ARG A 9 4.09 -4.91 -14.88
C ARG A 9 3.63 -4.06 -13.70
N LEU A 10 4.13 -2.84 -13.56
CA LEU A 10 3.75 -1.91 -12.50
C LEU A 10 2.26 -1.58 -12.55
N MET A 11 1.69 -1.40 -13.75
CA MET A 11 0.28 -1.10 -13.92
C MET A 11 -0.62 -2.28 -13.49
N LYS A 12 -0.17 -3.53 -13.61
CA LYS A 12 -0.89 -4.70 -13.05
C LYS A 12 -0.97 -4.61 -11.52
N PHE A 13 0.08 -4.14 -10.85
CA PHE A 13 0.07 -3.96 -9.40
C PHE A 13 -0.77 -2.75 -9.01
N ALA A 14 -0.57 -1.62 -9.68
CA ALA A 14 -1.31 -0.39 -9.44
C ALA A 14 -2.83 -0.61 -9.48
N LYS A 15 -3.34 -1.43 -10.41
CA LYS A 15 -4.77 -1.78 -10.50
C LYS A 15 -5.37 -2.44 -9.25
N ARG A 16 -4.54 -3.04 -8.40
CA ARG A 16 -4.99 -3.71 -7.16
C ARG A 16 -5.01 -2.77 -5.94
N ILE A 17 -4.37 -1.62 -6.02
CA ILE A 17 -4.19 -0.67 -4.90
C ILE A 17 -4.88 0.65 -5.18
N LEU A 18 -4.72 1.15 -6.40
CA LEU A 18 -5.17 2.47 -6.77
C LEU A 18 -6.65 2.45 -7.15
N GLU A 19 -7.36 3.48 -6.70
CA GLU A 19 -8.73 3.72 -7.09
C GLU A 19 -8.86 3.95 -8.60
N LYS A 20 -10.06 3.68 -9.12
CA LYS A 20 -10.40 3.87 -10.53
C LYS A 20 -10.07 5.28 -11.02
N LYS A 21 -10.23 6.31 -10.18
CA LYS A 21 -9.89 7.71 -10.50
C LYS A 21 -8.38 7.88 -10.75
N SER A 22 -7.54 7.39 -9.84
CA SER A 22 -6.08 7.42 -9.97
C SER A 22 -5.60 6.65 -11.21
N LEU A 23 -6.22 5.51 -11.52
CA LEU A 23 -5.92 4.75 -12.74
C LEU A 23 -6.30 5.50 -14.02
N LYS A 24 -7.40 6.26 -14.02
CA LYS A 24 -7.78 7.12 -15.16
C LYS A 24 -6.74 8.23 -15.37
N ASN A 25 -6.26 8.84 -14.29
CA ASN A 25 -5.23 9.88 -14.37
C ASN A 25 -3.93 9.32 -14.96
N LEU A 26 -3.50 8.13 -14.54
CA LEU A 26 -2.32 7.45 -15.11
C LEU A 26 -2.41 7.15 -16.60
N LYS A 27 -3.62 6.99 -17.16
CA LYS A 27 -3.76 6.80 -18.61
C LYS A 27 -3.38 8.05 -19.40
N LYS A 28 -3.59 9.23 -18.82
CA LYS A 28 -3.30 10.54 -19.42
C LYS A 28 -1.83 10.96 -19.30
N VAL A 29 -1.07 10.33 -18.41
CA VAL A 29 0.38 10.59 -18.25
C VAL A 29 1.14 10.06 -19.47
N GLU A 30 2.08 10.86 -19.96
CA GLU A 30 2.99 10.51 -21.04
C GLU A 30 3.79 9.25 -20.72
N GLN A 31 4.28 8.56 -21.75
CA GLN A 31 4.90 7.25 -21.57
C GLN A 31 6.23 7.33 -20.83
N GLU A 32 6.96 8.43 -20.99
CA GLU A 32 8.27 8.69 -20.39
C GLU A 32 8.14 8.87 -18.87
N ASP A 33 7.11 9.60 -18.40
CA ASP A 33 6.86 9.82 -16.97
C ASP A 33 6.04 8.71 -16.28
N LYS A 34 5.52 7.76 -17.07
CA LYS A 34 4.49 6.81 -16.60
C LYS A 34 4.97 5.94 -15.44
N ILE A 35 6.22 5.50 -15.47
CA ILE A 35 6.79 4.65 -14.43
C ILE A 35 6.87 5.42 -13.10
N GLY A 36 7.43 6.64 -13.13
CA GLY A 36 7.53 7.51 -11.96
C GLY A 36 6.16 7.82 -11.36
N ALA A 37 5.20 8.19 -12.21
CA ALA A 37 3.83 8.47 -11.77
C ALA A 37 3.14 7.25 -11.13
N ILE A 38 3.34 6.03 -11.67
CA ILE A 38 2.79 4.81 -11.07
C ILE A 38 3.41 4.56 -9.69
N LYS A 39 4.74 4.62 -9.60
CA LYS A 39 5.48 4.38 -8.34
C LYS A 39 5.05 5.37 -7.26
N TYR A 40 4.99 6.66 -7.60
CA TYR A 40 4.54 7.72 -6.71
C TYR A 40 3.12 7.47 -6.18
N LEU A 41 2.16 7.18 -7.06
CA LEU A 41 0.78 6.97 -6.64
C LEU A 41 0.62 5.73 -5.77
N MET A 42 1.33 4.64 -6.09
CA MET A 42 1.31 3.42 -5.28
C MET A 42 1.87 3.69 -3.88
N LYS A 43 3.03 4.35 -3.78
CA LYS A 43 3.62 4.77 -2.51
C LYS A 43 2.64 5.62 -1.70
N ALA A 44 2.14 6.71 -2.29
CA ALA A 44 1.25 7.63 -1.61
C ALA A 44 -0.09 6.99 -1.18
N ARG A 45 -0.52 5.91 -1.84
CA ARG A 45 -1.72 5.15 -1.40
C ARG A 45 -1.40 4.21 -0.25
N LEU A 46 -0.27 3.51 -0.30
CA LEU A 46 0.16 2.61 0.78
C LEU A 46 0.43 3.37 2.08
N GLU A 47 1.09 4.53 1.99
CA GLU A 47 1.36 5.40 3.14
C GLU A 47 0.06 5.90 3.77
N ARG A 48 -0.90 6.40 2.96
CA ARG A 48 -2.21 6.82 3.48
C ARG A 48 -2.99 5.71 4.17
N GLU A 49 -2.97 4.49 3.61
CA GLU A 49 -3.65 3.35 4.23
C GLU A 49 -3.00 2.98 5.57
N TYR A 50 -1.67 3.06 5.63
CA TYR A 50 -0.91 2.82 6.85
C TYR A 50 -1.24 3.85 7.92
N ASP A 51 -1.21 5.13 7.57
CA ASP A 51 -1.51 6.24 8.50
C ASP A 51 -2.94 6.13 9.03
N TYR A 52 -3.91 5.83 8.15
CA TYR A 52 -5.30 5.60 8.56
C TYR A 52 -5.43 4.46 9.58
N LEU A 53 -4.77 3.33 9.34
CA LEU A 53 -4.83 2.21 10.29
C LEU A 53 -4.12 2.54 11.59
N LYS A 54 -3.01 3.29 11.55
CA LYS A 54 -2.31 3.75 12.74
C LYS A 54 -3.18 4.65 13.60
N GLU A 55 -3.82 5.67 13.02
CA GLU A 55 -4.76 6.55 13.72
C GLU A 55 -5.93 5.77 14.31
N ARG A 56 -6.48 4.81 13.56
CA ARG A 56 -7.56 3.94 14.05
C ARG A 56 -7.09 3.10 15.24
N THR A 57 -5.89 2.53 15.19
CA THR A 57 -5.31 1.74 16.28
C THR A 57 -5.06 2.59 17.53
N GLU A 58 -4.56 3.81 17.37
CA GLU A 58 -4.40 4.76 18.48
C GLU A 58 -5.76 5.09 19.12
N SER A 59 -6.81 5.32 18.33
CA SER A 59 -8.17 5.53 18.84
C SER A 59 -8.71 4.32 19.61
N MET A 60 -8.50 3.09 19.13
CA MET A 60 -8.89 1.86 19.83
C MET A 60 -8.16 1.71 21.16
N LYS A 61 -6.85 2.00 21.19
CA LYS A 61 -6.03 1.99 22.40
C LYS A 61 -6.55 2.98 23.45
N HIS A 62 -6.90 4.20 23.03
CA HIS A 62 -7.48 5.20 23.92
C HIS A 62 -8.84 4.78 24.50
N LYS A 63 -9.59 3.91 23.81
CA LYS A 63 -10.85 3.34 24.29
C LYS A 63 -10.65 2.12 25.20
N GLY A 64 -9.41 1.70 25.46
CA GLY A 64 -9.07 0.57 26.33
C GLY A 64 -9.06 -0.79 25.64
N SER A 65 -9.17 -0.84 24.30
CA SER A 65 -9.03 -2.09 23.55
C SER A 65 -7.59 -2.63 23.60
N ASP A 66 -7.43 -3.95 23.68
CA ASP A 66 -6.12 -4.60 23.50
C ASP A 66 -5.74 -4.59 22.02
N VAL A 67 -4.78 -3.73 21.67
CA VAL A 67 -4.30 -3.54 20.31
C VAL A 67 -2.91 -4.13 20.05
N PHE A 68 -2.35 -4.92 20.96
CA PHE A 68 -0.96 -5.39 20.88
C PHE A 68 -0.62 -6.07 19.54
N PHE A 69 -1.48 -6.99 19.09
CA PHE A 69 -1.29 -7.69 17.82
C PHE A 69 -1.39 -6.75 16.61
N ILE A 70 -2.30 -5.78 16.68
CA ILE A 70 -2.52 -4.78 15.64
C ILE A 70 -1.28 -3.87 15.51
N GLU A 71 -0.76 -3.36 16.62
CA GLU A 71 0.46 -2.52 16.66
C GLU A 71 1.68 -3.28 16.11
N THR A 72 1.84 -4.55 16.51
CA THR A 72 2.95 -5.40 16.01
C THR A 72 2.89 -5.55 14.49
N LYS A 73 1.71 -5.81 13.93
CA LYS A 73 1.54 -5.95 12.48
C LYS A 73 1.69 -4.62 11.74
N LEU A 74 1.27 -3.51 12.33
CA LEU A 74 1.52 -2.18 11.76
C LEU A 74 3.03 -1.89 11.69
N SER A 75 3.80 -2.23 12.72
CA SER A 75 5.27 -2.09 12.68
C SER A 75 5.89 -2.86 11.51
N LEU A 76 5.45 -4.10 11.28
CA LEU A 76 5.87 -4.92 10.14
C LEU A 76 5.44 -4.32 8.79
N LEU A 77 4.22 -3.77 8.70
CA LEU A 77 3.72 -3.09 7.50
C LEU A 77 4.59 -1.88 7.13
N GLY A 78 4.91 -1.02 8.09
CA GLY A 78 5.76 0.16 7.85
C GLY A 78 7.12 -0.21 7.27
N SER A 79 7.73 -1.29 7.78
CA SER A 79 9.01 -1.80 7.25
C SER A 79 8.88 -2.35 5.82
N LYS A 80 7.80 -3.06 5.51
CA LYS A 80 7.56 -3.61 4.17
C LYS A 80 7.21 -2.53 3.14
N ILE A 81 6.50 -1.47 3.53
CA ILE A 81 6.23 -0.32 2.64
C ILE A 81 7.54 0.33 2.21
N LYS A 82 8.47 0.55 3.15
CA LYS A 82 9.82 1.06 2.82
C LYS A 82 10.54 0.15 1.83
N LEU A 83 10.52 -1.17 2.05
CA LEU A 83 11.15 -2.14 1.14
C LEU A 83 10.53 -2.09 -0.25
N PHE A 84 9.20 -2.13 -0.34
CA PHE A 84 8.48 -2.09 -1.62
C PHE A 84 8.73 -0.79 -2.39
N ASN A 85 8.81 0.35 -1.70
CA ASN A 85 9.11 1.64 -2.31
C ASN A 85 10.51 1.68 -2.97
N VAL A 86 11.42 0.79 -2.57
CA VAL A 86 12.72 0.63 -3.21
C VAL A 86 12.64 -0.42 -4.33
N THR A 87 12.11 -1.60 -4.01
CA THR A 87 12.25 -2.79 -4.87
C THR A 87 11.16 -2.95 -5.92
N HIS A 88 9.94 -2.51 -5.62
CA HIS A 88 8.74 -2.71 -6.44
C HIS A 88 8.48 -4.19 -6.82
N HIS A 89 8.95 -5.14 -6.00
CA HIS A 89 8.72 -6.57 -6.24
C HIS A 89 7.27 -6.97 -5.99
N LYS A 90 6.83 -7.98 -6.74
CA LYS A 90 5.46 -8.50 -6.67
C LYS A 90 5.17 -9.13 -5.32
N ASP A 91 6.14 -9.86 -4.79
CA ASP A 91 5.96 -10.66 -3.57
C ASP A 91 5.88 -9.76 -2.34
N ASP A 92 6.69 -8.69 -2.32
CA ASP A 92 6.58 -7.61 -1.32
C ASP A 92 5.17 -7.02 -1.32
N PHE A 93 4.61 -6.73 -2.50
CA PHE A 93 3.25 -6.24 -2.64
C PHE A 93 2.20 -7.21 -2.10
N ILE A 94 2.28 -8.50 -2.45
CA ILE A 94 1.33 -9.52 -1.97
C ILE A 94 1.40 -9.63 -0.45
N ASN A 95 2.61 -9.68 0.10
CA ASN A 95 2.83 -9.79 1.54
C ASN A 95 2.27 -8.57 2.29
N MET A 96 2.48 -7.36 1.79
CA MET A 96 1.88 -6.15 2.36
C MET A 96 0.35 -6.18 2.29
N ALA A 97 -0.22 -6.52 1.14
CA ALA A 97 -1.68 -6.57 0.97
C ALA A 97 -2.33 -7.58 1.92
N ASN A 98 -1.69 -8.72 2.15
CA ASN A 98 -2.15 -9.71 3.11
C ASN A 98 -2.07 -9.19 4.55
N LEU A 99 -0.99 -8.50 4.91
CA LEU A 99 -0.86 -7.88 6.23
C LEU A 99 -1.89 -6.78 6.46
N PHE A 100 -2.15 -5.92 5.47
CA PHE A 100 -3.21 -4.92 5.54
C PHE A 100 -4.57 -5.55 5.85
N LYS A 101 -4.93 -6.62 5.12
CA LYS A 101 -6.16 -7.37 5.38
C LYS A 101 -6.21 -7.98 6.78
N GLN A 102 -5.09 -8.52 7.25
CA GLN A 102 -5.02 -9.10 8.60
C GLN A 102 -5.21 -8.04 9.68
N VAL A 103 -4.59 -6.87 9.54
CA VAL A 103 -4.74 -5.73 10.45
C VAL A 103 -6.19 -5.24 10.47
N GLN A 104 -6.79 -5.06 9.30
CA GLN A 104 -8.20 -4.67 9.19
C GLN A 104 -9.13 -5.68 9.88
N LYS A 105 -8.90 -6.97 9.65
CA LYS A 105 -9.70 -8.04 10.25
C LYS A 105 -9.54 -8.11 11.76
N GLU A 106 -8.34 -7.91 12.30
CA GLU A 106 -8.15 -7.84 13.75
C GLU A 106 -8.82 -6.59 14.35
N ALA A 107 -8.73 -5.44 13.69
CA ALA A 107 -9.40 -4.21 14.10
C ALA A 107 -10.94 -4.26 14.00
N GLU A 108 -11.52 -5.31 13.41
CA GLU A 108 -12.96 -5.58 13.42
C GLU A 108 -13.38 -6.51 14.56
N ASN A 109 -12.44 -7.28 15.12
CA ASN A 109 -12.70 -8.28 16.16
C ASN A 109 -12.30 -7.80 17.56
N VAL A 110 -11.84 -6.56 17.67
CA VAL A 110 -11.35 -5.88 18.88
C VAL A 110 -12.19 -4.64 19.11
#